data_AF-A0A9P8L5C6-F1
#
_entry.id   AF-A0A9P8L5C6-F1
#
_cell.length_a   1.000
_cell.length_b   1.000
_cell.length_c   1.000
_cell.angle_alpha   90.00
_cell.angle_beta   90.00
_cell.angle_gamma   90.00
#
_symmetry.space_group_name_H-M   'P 1'
#
loop_
_entity.id
_entity.type
_entity.pdbx_description
1 polymer ?
#
loop_
_entity_poly.entity_id
_entity_poly.type
_entity_poly.pdbx_seq_one_letter_code
_entity_poly.pdbx_strand_id
1 'polypeptide(L)'
;MDLQSLYEEVMAFAPNEDLALERTPSGRSISLSQSEVDTVLSQRSSNVHISYRLGPLEAFQIRLHANPPGAISTAINDIVDAEVSEERLAELRIIAKEFRERCCAQARAEFGEYDFLSPLCFALEDLAPENLSLHGKADWREELKPVAQHLPNSGVNLGDGVQQLGVDHVSAQPQKCQQQSAGKSVFSEYSCNPQESSTMPSPAPHSPAEGGDRHRIETPCPDISIGIDLPALISALSLQDLNKGEAETFTDWLQTQTVQREPDGLLEPLLLFVPASRAADLAFPFAVVETEPYADGEQILAAENRAAVSGACALKIQLDLDSLANSGTSSGTRPTSSNTEPPLFFSVTTQGPIHEIWCHWTVVNTLGERTFESKLLHSGNVVVLEHAELLVVRLNNIFNWGAGPFMRPIAERLGKIWQSTRTLISDGDLQM
;
A
#
# COMPACT_ATOMS: atom_id res chain seq x y z
N MET A 1 -18.08 -15.51 2.67
CA MET A 1 -17.52 -16.73 2.09
C MET A 1 -16.37 -17.14 2.99
N ASP A 2 -16.34 -18.39 3.46
CA ASP A 2 -15.34 -18.87 4.45
C ASP A 2 -14.03 -19.21 3.73
N LEU A 3 -12.89 -18.75 4.25
CA LEU A 3 -11.54 -18.99 3.69
C LEU A 3 -11.23 -20.48 3.57
N GLN A 4 -11.77 -21.30 4.46
CA GLN A 4 -11.58 -22.74 4.43
C GLN A 4 -12.31 -23.41 3.25
N SER A 5 -13.48 -22.90 2.87
CA SER A 5 -14.23 -23.35 1.69
C SER A 5 -13.50 -23.03 0.39
N LEU A 6 -12.80 -21.89 0.33
CA LEU A 6 -12.01 -21.49 -0.84
C LEU A 6 -10.80 -22.43 -1.03
N TYR A 7 -10.19 -22.87 0.07
CA TYR A 7 -9.03 -23.77 0.05
C TYR A 7 -9.42 -25.19 -0.41
N GLU A 8 -10.58 -25.70 0.02
CA GLU A 8 -11.08 -27.02 -0.40
C GLU A 8 -11.46 -27.05 -1.89
N GLU A 9 -12.04 -25.96 -2.42
CA GLU A 9 -12.39 -25.83 -3.83
C GLU A 9 -11.14 -25.81 -4.73
N VAL A 10 -10.09 -25.11 -4.31
CA VAL A 10 -8.81 -25.04 -5.05
C VAL A 10 -8.12 -26.41 -5.13
N MET A 11 -8.26 -27.25 -4.09
CA MET A 11 -7.67 -28.60 -4.07
C MET A 11 -8.50 -29.64 -4.84
N ALA A 12 -9.79 -29.38 -5.09
CA ALA A 12 -10.70 -30.30 -5.77
C ALA A 12 -10.57 -30.29 -7.32
N PHE A 13 -9.92 -29.29 -7.91
CA PHE A 13 -9.83 -29.11 -9.37
C PHE A 13 -8.52 -29.61 -10.02
N ALA A 14 -7.69 -30.38 -9.31
CA ALA A 14 -6.58 -31.07 -9.96
C ALA A 14 -7.12 -32.19 -10.88
N PRO A 15 -6.88 -32.15 -12.20
CA PRO A 15 -7.28 -33.26 -13.08
C PRO A 15 -6.50 -34.51 -12.70
N ASN A 16 -7.22 -35.62 -12.48
CA ASN A 16 -6.67 -36.97 -12.44
C ASN A 16 -6.08 -37.30 -13.83
N GLU A 17 -4.83 -36.91 -14.06
CA GLU A 17 -3.99 -37.58 -15.05
C GLU A 17 -3.25 -38.72 -14.34
N ASP A 18 -3.71 -39.94 -14.62
CA ASP A 18 -3.06 -41.21 -14.28
C ASP A 18 -1.66 -41.25 -14.91
N LEU A 19 -0.64 -40.87 -14.16
CA LEU A 19 0.73 -41.32 -14.37
C LEU A 19 1.22 -41.99 -13.09
N ALA A 20 1.14 -43.32 -13.11
CA ALA A 20 1.68 -44.20 -12.11
C ALA A 20 3.20 -44.00 -11.95
N LEU A 21 3.58 -43.25 -10.92
CA LEU A 21 4.94 -43.20 -10.39
C LEU A 21 4.95 -43.97 -9.06
N GLU A 22 5.48 -45.19 -9.11
CA GLU A 22 5.73 -46.02 -7.92
C GLU A 22 6.63 -45.26 -6.93
N ARG A 23 6.08 -44.93 -5.76
CA ARG A 23 6.85 -44.55 -4.57
C ARG A 23 6.81 -45.69 -3.56
N THR A 24 7.99 -46.24 -3.26
CA THR A 24 8.24 -47.21 -2.20
C THR A 24 7.88 -46.66 -0.81
N PRO A 25 7.23 -47.45 0.07
CA PRO A 25 6.83 -47.00 1.40
C PRO A 25 7.99 -47.17 2.40
N SER A 26 8.48 -46.05 2.95
CA SER A 26 9.32 -46.06 4.14
C SER A 26 8.44 -46.07 5.38
N GLY A 27 8.39 -47.22 6.05
CA GLY A 27 7.65 -47.40 7.29
C GLY A 27 8.24 -46.60 8.46
N ARG A 28 7.40 -45.77 9.08
CA ARG A 28 7.51 -45.43 10.50
C ARG A 28 6.15 -45.54 11.16
N SER A 29 6.09 -46.44 12.13
CA SER A 29 4.93 -46.78 12.94
C SER A 29 4.45 -45.58 13.76
N ILE A 30 3.14 -45.34 13.74
CA ILE A 30 2.44 -44.34 14.54
C ILE A 30 2.11 -44.96 15.91
N SER A 31 2.59 -44.33 16.97
CA SER A 31 2.11 -44.52 18.34
C SER A 31 0.86 -43.65 18.54
N LEU A 32 -0.27 -44.30 18.80
CA LEU A 32 -1.55 -43.69 19.14
C LEU A 32 -1.59 -43.41 20.65
N SER A 33 -1.33 -42.16 21.06
CA SER A 33 -1.86 -41.58 22.30
C SER A 33 -1.41 -40.12 22.47
N GLN A 34 -2.30 -39.15 22.22
CA GLN A 34 -2.40 -37.82 22.87
C GLN A 34 -3.39 -36.95 22.07
N SER A 35 -4.60 -36.74 22.60
CA SER A 35 -5.65 -35.92 21.96
C SER A 35 -6.10 -34.72 22.81
N GLU A 36 -5.22 -34.16 23.63
CA GLU A 36 -5.58 -33.02 24.50
C GLU A 36 -4.57 -31.85 24.46
N VAL A 37 -3.49 -31.93 23.68
CA VAL A 37 -2.45 -30.88 23.62
C VAL A 37 -2.67 -29.89 22.46
N ASP A 38 -3.44 -30.27 21.43
CA ASP A 38 -3.58 -29.46 20.21
C ASP A 38 -4.51 -28.24 20.35
N THR A 39 -5.41 -28.25 21.33
CA THR A 39 -6.36 -27.13 21.51
C THR A 39 -5.70 -25.88 22.11
N VAL A 40 -4.59 -26.04 22.83
CA VAL A 40 -3.85 -24.91 23.46
C VAL A 40 -2.97 -24.18 22.45
N LEU A 41 -2.43 -24.87 21.44
CA LEU A 41 -1.63 -24.27 20.37
C LEU A 41 -2.48 -23.38 19.44
N SER A 42 -3.70 -23.82 19.13
CA SER A 42 -4.64 -23.05 18.28
C SER A 42 -5.02 -21.70 18.91
N GLN A 43 -5.35 -21.66 20.21
CA GLN A 43 -5.68 -20.41 20.92
C GLN A 43 -4.49 -19.47 21.13
N ARG A 44 -3.26 -19.99 21.17
CA ARG A 44 -2.07 -19.14 21.29
C ARG A 44 -1.75 -18.42 19.98
N SER A 45 -2.07 -19.02 18.83
CA SER A 45 -1.89 -18.38 17.51
C SER A 45 -2.84 -17.21 17.26
N SER A 46 -4.13 -17.36 17.62
CA SER A 46 -5.15 -16.33 17.35
C SER A 46 -4.91 -15.02 18.09
N ASN A 47 -4.43 -15.08 19.34
CA ASN A 47 -4.10 -13.88 20.12
C ASN A 47 -2.85 -13.14 19.60
N VAL A 48 -1.91 -13.85 18.97
CA VAL A 48 -0.72 -13.23 18.36
C VAL A 48 -1.12 -12.46 17.09
N HIS A 49 -2.02 -13.01 16.26
CA HIS A 49 -2.51 -12.34 15.05
C HIS A 49 -3.28 -11.05 15.34
N ILE A 50 -4.12 -11.04 16.37
CA ILE A 50 -4.85 -9.83 16.79
C ILE A 50 -3.88 -8.75 17.29
N SER A 51 -2.85 -9.15 18.05
CA SER A 51 -1.84 -8.23 18.58
C SER A 51 -0.96 -7.64 17.48
N TYR A 52 -0.63 -8.42 16.44
CA TYR A 52 0.16 -7.97 15.29
C TYR A 52 -0.57 -6.92 14.45
N ARG A 53 -1.89 -7.07 14.24
CA ARG A 53 -2.69 -6.10 13.47
C ARG A 53 -2.93 -4.78 14.20
N LEU A 54 -3.24 -4.83 15.49
CA LEU A 54 -3.84 -3.67 16.17
C LEU A 54 -2.79 -2.73 16.79
N GLY A 55 -1.72 -3.27 17.37
CA GLY A 55 -0.82 -2.48 18.21
C GLY A 55 -0.16 -1.29 17.49
N PRO A 56 0.52 -1.51 16.35
CA PRO A 56 1.18 -0.42 15.62
C PRO A 56 0.20 0.52 14.90
N LEU A 57 -0.89 -0.01 14.34
CA LEU A 57 -1.82 0.77 13.52
C LEU A 57 -2.76 1.66 14.34
N GLU A 58 -3.16 1.22 15.54
CA GLU A 58 -4.10 1.96 16.41
C GLU A 58 -3.52 3.30 16.88
N ALA A 59 -2.20 3.36 17.13
CA ALA A 59 -1.51 4.61 17.51
C ALA A 59 -1.62 5.71 16.43
N PHE A 60 -1.86 5.32 15.18
CA PHE A 60 -2.03 6.21 14.02
C PHE A 60 -3.49 6.29 13.56
N GLN A 61 -4.43 5.77 14.34
CA GLN A 61 -5.86 5.70 14.01
C GLN A 61 -6.14 4.99 12.67
N ILE A 62 -5.30 4.03 12.30
CA ILE A 62 -5.47 3.21 11.10
C ILE A 62 -6.29 1.97 11.47
N ARG A 63 -7.38 1.72 10.74
CA ARG A 63 -8.32 0.62 11.00
C ARG A 63 -8.59 -0.16 9.73
N LEU A 64 -8.38 -1.47 9.78
CA LEU A 64 -8.72 -2.42 8.73
C LEU A 64 -10.14 -2.96 8.93
N HIS A 65 -10.78 -3.39 7.83
CA HIS A 65 -12.12 -3.98 7.80
C HIS A 65 -13.25 -3.09 8.38
N ALA A 66 -13.14 -1.77 8.20
CA ALA A 66 -14.18 -0.83 8.56
C ALA A 66 -15.37 -0.90 7.58
N ASN A 67 -16.54 -0.45 8.02
CA ASN A 67 -17.70 -0.28 7.14
C ASN A 67 -17.76 1.16 6.64
N PRO A 68 -17.66 1.40 5.32
CA PRO A 68 -17.66 2.76 4.80
C PRO A 68 -19.02 3.42 5.03
N PRO A 69 -19.06 4.73 5.39
CA PRO A 69 -20.27 5.54 5.34
C PRO A 69 -20.94 5.49 3.96
N GLY A 70 -22.25 5.74 3.89
CA GLY A 70 -23.04 5.60 2.66
C GLY A 70 -22.44 6.31 1.43
N ALA A 71 -22.03 7.58 1.57
CA ALA A 71 -21.42 8.33 0.47
C ALA A 71 -20.08 7.73 0.00
N ILE A 72 -19.26 7.22 0.94
CA ILE A 72 -18.00 6.56 0.62
C ILE A 72 -18.27 5.22 -0.06
N SER A 73 -19.25 4.44 0.42
CA SER A 73 -19.64 3.18 -0.22
C SER A 73 -20.16 3.39 -1.64
N THR A 74 -20.94 4.45 -1.89
CA THR A 74 -21.39 4.80 -3.24
C THR A 74 -20.21 5.14 -4.14
N ALA A 75 -19.31 6.01 -3.70
CA ALA A 75 -18.13 6.38 -4.48
C ALA A 75 -17.23 5.17 -4.81
N ILE A 76 -17.04 4.25 -3.85
CA ILE A 76 -16.29 3.01 -4.08
C ILE A 76 -16.94 2.16 -5.18
N ASN A 77 -18.26 1.96 -5.12
CA ASN A 77 -18.98 1.14 -6.09
C ASN A 77 -18.99 1.80 -7.48
N ASP A 78 -19.18 3.13 -7.54
CA ASP A 78 -19.17 3.90 -8.78
C ASP A 78 -17.81 3.79 -9.50
N ILE A 79 -16.72 3.60 -8.74
CA ILE A 79 -15.39 3.34 -9.29
C ILE A 79 -15.23 1.87 -9.65
N VAL A 80 -15.33 0.96 -8.67
CA VAL A 80 -14.90 -0.43 -8.82
C VAL A 80 -15.81 -1.22 -9.77
N ASP A 81 -17.12 -0.94 -9.72
CA ASP A 81 -18.13 -1.64 -10.52
C ASP A 81 -18.59 -0.78 -11.72
N ALA A 82 -17.78 0.21 -12.12
CA ALA A 82 -18.04 1.01 -13.32
C ALA A 82 -18.24 0.13 -14.57
N GLU A 83 -19.23 0.47 -15.39
CA GLU A 83 -19.50 -0.26 -16.63
C GLU A 83 -18.33 -0.16 -17.61
N VAL A 84 -17.93 -1.31 -18.15
CA VAL A 84 -16.89 -1.43 -19.17
C VAL A 84 -17.54 -1.78 -20.50
N SER A 85 -17.16 -1.08 -21.57
CA SER A 85 -17.65 -1.41 -22.91
C SER A 85 -17.32 -2.86 -23.30
N GLU A 86 -18.18 -3.51 -24.08
CA GLU A 86 -17.98 -4.90 -24.51
C GLU A 86 -16.65 -5.13 -25.24
N GLU A 87 -16.20 -4.14 -26.04
CA GLU A 87 -14.90 -4.18 -26.72
C GLU A 87 -13.75 -4.21 -25.71
N ARG A 88 -13.71 -3.25 -24.78
CA ARG A 88 -12.70 -3.23 -23.72
C ARG A 88 -12.78 -4.47 -22.83
N LEU A 89 -13.98 -4.98 -22.53
CA LEU A 89 -14.15 -6.21 -21.74
C LEU A 89 -13.53 -7.42 -22.44
N ALA A 90 -13.60 -7.50 -23.78
CA ALA A 90 -12.94 -8.56 -24.54
C ALA A 90 -11.40 -8.47 -24.43
N GLU A 91 -10.83 -7.26 -24.46
CA GLU A 91 -9.40 -7.03 -24.24
C GLU A 91 -8.98 -7.41 -22.81
N LEU A 92 -9.75 -6.99 -21.80
CA LEU A 92 -9.49 -7.31 -20.40
C LEU A 92 -9.51 -8.82 -20.14
N ARG A 93 -10.37 -9.58 -20.85
CA ARG A 93 -10.35 -11.05 -20.80
C ARG A 93 -9.08 -11.67 -21.38
N ILE A 94 -8.45 -11.04 -22.36
CA ILE A 94 -7.16 -11.50 -22.91
C ILE A 94 -6.07 -11.26 -21.86
N ILE A 95 -5.99 -10.04 -21.30
CA ILE A 95 -5.03 -9.69 -20.24
C ILE A 95 -5.19 -10.64 -19.04
N ALA A 96 -6.43 -10.90 -18.59
CA ALA A 96 -6.71 -11.81 -17.49
C ALA A 96 -6.28 -13.26 -17.76
N LYS A 97 -6.44 -13.75 -18.99
CA LYS A 97 -5.96 -15.08 -19.38
C LYS A 97 -4.45 -15.16 -19.35
N GLU A 98 -3.76 -14.19 -19.92
CA GLU A 98 -2.29 -14.14 -19.91
C GLU A 98 -1.74 -14.03 -18.49
N PHE A 99 -2.34 -13.16 -17.67
CA PHE A 99 -1.99 -13.01 -16.26
C PHE A 99 -2.15 -14.34 -15.51
N ARG A 100 -3.30 -14.99 -15.65
CA ARG A 100 -3.55 -16.33 -15.07
C ARG A 100 -2.53 -17.35 -15.55
N GLU A 101 -2.27 -17.42 -16.85
CA GLU A 101 -1.34 -18.40 -17.43
C GLU A 101 0.08 -18.24 -16.87
N ARG A 102 0.55 -16.99 -16.72
CA ARG A 102 1.82 -16.68 -16.06
C ARG A 102 1.79 -17.10 -14.59
N CYS A 103 0.75 -16.79 -13.83
CA CYS A 103 0.61 -17.25 -12.43
C CYS A 103 0.56 -18.77 -12.31
N CYS A 104 -0.13 -19.48 -13.21
CA CYS A 104 -0.14 -20.94 -13.25
C CYS A 104 1.25 -21.52 -13.56
N ALA A 105 2.01 -20.88 -14.44
CA ALA A 105 3.39 -21.29 -14.72
C ALA A 105 4.28 -21.12 -13.49
N GLN A 106 4.16 -20.01 -12.76
CA GLN A 106 4.89 -19.79 -11.50
C GLN A 106 4.52 -20.83 -10.44
N ALA A 107 3.23 -21.10 -10.25
CA ALA A 107 2.74 -22.09 -9.29
C ALA A 107 3.27 -23.52 -9.58
N ARG A 108 3.46 -23.88 -10.85
CA ARG A 108 3.96 -25.21 -11.26
C ARG A 108 5.47 -25.37 -11.11
N ALA A 109 6.22 -24.29 -11.19
CA ALA A 109 7.67 -24.32 -11.19
C ALA A 109 8.28 -24.21 -9.78
N GLU A 110 7.45 -24.33 -8.73
CA GLU A 110 7.86 -24.25 -7.31
C GLU A 110 8.64 -22.95 -6.99
N PHE A 111 8.34 -21.89 -7.74
CA PHE A 111 8.88 -20.56 -7.52
C PHE A 111 8.39 -19.96 -6.19
N GLY A 112 9.14 -19.01 -5.65
CA GLY A 112 8.79 -18.33 -4.41
C GLY A 112 7.55 -17.46 -4.59
N GLU A 113 6.84 -17.15 -3.51
CA GLU A 113 5.61 -16.34 -3.60
C GLU A 113 5.85 -14.92 -4.14
N TYR A 114 7.04 -14.37 -3.94
CA TYR A 114 7.43 -13.09 -4.54
C TYR A 114 7.42 -13.13 -6.08
N ASP A 115 7.55 -14.30 -6.68
CA ASP A 115 7.55 -14.47 -8.14
C ASP A 115 6.16 -14.22 -8.77
N PHE A 116 5.10 -14.12 -7.97
CA PHE A 116 3.76 -13.70 -8.41
C PHE A 116 3.64 -12.18 -8.63
N LEU A 117 4.58 -11.38 -8.12
CA LEU A 117 4.64 -9.94 -8.39
C LEU A 117 4.90 -9.68 -9.88
N SER A 118 5.77 -10.46 -10.51
CA SER A 118 6.15 -10.26 -11.92
C SER A 118 4.96 -10.41 -12.89
N PRO A 119 4.17 -11.51 -12.86
CA PRO A 119 2.92 -11.61 -13.62
C PRO A 119 1.97 -10.44 -13.38
N LEU A 120 1.83 -9.98 -12.14
CA LEU A 120 0.98 -8.85 -11.79
C LEU A 120 1.50 -7.54 -12.40
N CYS A 121 2.81 -7.26 -12.32
CA CYS A 121 3.42 -6.09 -12.97
C CYS A 121 3.07 -6.02 -14.45
N PHE A 122 3.22 -7.13 -15.20
CA PHE A 122 2.88 -7.16 -16.62
C PHE A 122 1.40 -6.85 -16.88
N ALA A 123 0.50 -7.43 -16.07
CA ALA A 123 -0.92 -7.12 -16.20
C ALA A 123 -1.21 -5.64 -15.90
N LEU A 124 -0.54 -5.05 -14.90
CA LEU A 124 -0.71 -3.63 -14.57
C LEU A 124 -0.18 -2.72 -15.68
N GLU A 125 0.95 -3.06 -16.31
CA GLU A 125 1.47 -2.34 -17.48
C GLU A 125 0.49 -2.37 -18.66
N ASP A 126 -0.12 -3.53 -18.95
CA ASP A 126 -1.12 -3.67 -20.02
C ASP A 126 -2.45 -2.93 -19.71
N LEU A 127 -2.71 -2.67 -18.42
CA LEU A 127 -3.88 -1.93 -17.95
C LEU A 127 -3.68 -0.42 -17.89
N ALA A 128 -2.44 0.04 -17.65
CA ALA A 128 -2.12 1.42 -17.34
C ALA A 128 -2.37 2.37 -18.52
N PRO A 129 -3.25 3.38 -18.38
CA PRO A 129 -3.32 4.49 -19.31
C PRO A 129 -2.00 5.28 -19.35
N GLU A 130 -1.74 5.96 -20.48
CA GLU A 130 -0.50 6.72 -20.73
C GLU A 130 -0.20 7.85 -19.73
N ASN A 131 -1.19 8.27 -18.95
CA ASN A 131 -1.07 9.36 -17.98
C ASN A 131 -0.88 8.87 -16.54
N LEU A 132 -0.55 7.60 -16.36
CA LEU A 132 -0.17 7.02 -15.07
C LEU A 132 1.31 6.64 -15.07
N SER A 133 1.92 6.70 -13.89
CA SER A 133 3.27 6.17 -13.65
C SER A 133 3.20 5.00 -12.66
N LEU A 134 3.97 3.95 -12.94
CA LEU A 134 4.14 2.78 -12.09
C LEU A 134 5.60 2.69 -11.67
N HIS A 135 5.87 2.67 -10.37
CA HIS A 135 7.24 2.63 -9.84
C HIS A 135 7.42 1.55 -8.78
N GLY A 136 8.38 0.66 -9.00
CA GLY A 136 8.68 -0.39 -8.04
C GLY A 136 9.68 0.03 -6.96
N LYS A 137 9.47 -0.45 -5.72
CA LYS A 137 10.45 -0.38 -4.61
C LYS A 137 11.02 1.02 -4.36
N ALA A 138 10.13 2.01 -4.31
CA ALA A 138 10.49 3.38 -4.01
C ALA A 138 10.18 3.68 -2.54
N ASP A 139 11.22 4.00 -1.75
CA ASP A 139 11.06 4.43 -0.36
C ASP A 139 10.32 5.77 -0.32
N TRP A 140 9.11 5.75 0.24
CA TRP A 140 8.37 6.99 0.44
C TRP A 140 9.07 7.86 1.49
N ARG A 141 8.70 9.13 1.50
CA ARG A 141 9.23 10.14 2.43
C ARG A 141 8.63 9.98 3.82
N GLU A 142 9.45 10.12 4.86
CA GLU A 142 9.02 9.92 6.25
C GLU A 142 8.00 10.98 6.69
N GLU A 143 8.07 12.17 6.10
CA GLU A 143 7.17 13.32 6.30
C GLU A 143 5.72 13.04 5.87
N LEU A 144 5.49 11.96 5.12
CA LEU A 144 4.15 11.52 4.72
C LEU A 144 3.46 10.68 5.77
N LYS A 145 4.18 10.18 6.78
CA LYS A 145 3.56 9.37 7.83
C LYS A 145 2.45 10.15 8.52
N PRO A 146 1.31 9.51 8.82
CA PRO A 146 0.33 10.13 9.68
C PRO A 146 0.97 10.45 11.04
N VAL A 147 0.56 11.57 11.64
CA VAL A 147 1.03 11.95 12.98
C VAL A 147 0.30 11.07 13.99
N ALA A 148 1.06 10.39 14.84
CA ALA A 148 0.47 9.61 15.94
C ALA A 148 -0.33 10.54 16.84
N GLN A 149 -1.57 10.18 17.14
CA GLN A 149 -2.31 10.90 18.16
C GLN A 149 -1.71 10.51 19.50
N HIS A 150 -1.25 11.50 20.27
CA HIS A 150 -0.91 11.28 21.67
C HIS A 150 -2.19 10.87 22.41
N LEU A 151 -2.47 9.57 22.46
CA LEU A 151 -3.48 9.08 23.37
C LEU A 151 -3.01 9.49 24.77
N PRO A 152 -3.80 10.28 25.52
CA PRO A 152 -3.45 10.62 26.89
C PRO A 152 -3.29 9.29 27.62
N ASN A 153 -2.06 9.00 28.09
CA ASN A 153 -1.66 7.73 28.71
C ASN A 153 -2.75 7.21 29.65
N SER A 154 -3.66 6.41 29.09
CA SER A 154 -4.78 5.84 29.82
C SER A 154 -4.20 4.58 30.43
N GLY A 155 -3.57 4.77 31.60
CA GLY A 155 -2.80 3.77 32.34
C GLY A 155 -3.65 2.62 32.86
N VAL A 156 -4.32 1.90 31.96
CA VAL A 156 -4.94 0.62 32.27
C VAL A 156 -3.84 -0.42 32.18
N ASN A 157 -3.12 -0.59 33.30
CA ASN A 157 -2.22 -1.72 33.54
C ASN A 157 -3.04 -3.02 33.50
N LEU A 158 -3.33 -3.54 32.31
CA LEU A 158 -3.76 -4.93 32.13
C LEU A 158 -2.52 -5.82 32.11
N GLY A 159 -2.15 -6.31 33.30
CA GLY A 159 -1.35 -7.52 33.43
C GLY A 159 0.10 -7.32 33.85
N ASP A 160 0.32 -6.82 35.07
CA ASP A 160 1.58 -7.10 35.78
C ASP A 160 1.34 -8.27 36.75
N GLY A 161 1.74 -9.46 36.31
CA GLY A 161 1.42 -10.71 37.00
C GLY A 161 2.23 -11.92 36.54
N VAL A 162 3.46 -11.76 36.05
CA VAL A 162 4.44 -12.86 35.96
C VAL A 162 5.84 -12.30 36.19
N GLN A 163 6.33 -12.43 37.43
CA GLN A 163 7.74 -12.20 37.76
C GLN A 163 8.61 -13.25 37.05
N GLN A 164 9.48 -12.81 36.14
CA GLN A 164 10.66 -13.60 35.75
C GLN A 164 11.89 -13.02 36.45
N LEU A 165 12.54 -13.89 37.24
CA LEU A 165 13.80 -13.61 37.91
C LEU A 165 14.91 -13.31 36.89
N GLY A 166 15.64 -12.23 37.15
CA GLY A 166 16.80 -11.81 36.37
C GLY A 166 18.03 -12.67 36.57
N VAL A 167 18.87 -12.66 35.54
CA VAL A 167 20.28 -13.08 35.61
C VAL A 167 21.09 -12.01 34.89
N ASP A 168 21.97 -11.34 35.64
CA ASP A 168 22.92 -10.35 35.15
C ASP A 168 24.00 -10.99 34.27
N HIS A 169 24.29 -10.42 33.10
CA HIS A 169 25.57 -10.65 32.44
C HIS A 169 26.13 -9.39 31.75
N VAL A 170 27.44 -9.27 31.93
CA VAL A 170 28.30 -8.09 31.74
C VAL A 170 28.58 -7.79 30.26
N SER A 171 28.62 -6.49 30.00
CA SER A 171 28.90 -5.73 28.77
C SER A 171 30.15 -6.14 27.97
N ALA A 172 30.03 -6.10 26.64
CA ALA A 172 31.12 -5.79 25.72
C ALA A 172 30.57 -5.12 24.44
N GLN A 173 31.15 -3.96 24.09
CA GLN A 173 30.80 -3.11 22.95
C GLN A 173 31.65 -3.48 21.72
N PRO A 174 31.08 -3.55 20.49
CA PRO A 174 31.87 -3.14 19.33
C PRO A 174 31.15 -2.37 18.20
N GLN A 175 32.02 -1.83 17.35
CA GLN A 175 31.94 -0.77 16.33
C GLN A 175 30.89 -0.89 15.20
N LYS A 176 30.44 0.30 14.77
CA LYS A 176 29.60 0.61 13.59
C LYS A 176 30.19 0.06 12.28
N CYS A 177 29.36 -0.62 11.49
CA CYS A 177 29.57 -0.79 10.06
C CYS A 177 28.56 0.08 9.30
N GLN A 178 29.07 1.04 8.52
CA GLN A 178 28.33 1.99 7.73
C GLN A 178 28.13 1.36 6.34
N GLN A 179 26.91 0.90 6.00
CA GLN A 179 26.61 0.44 4.65
C GLN A 179 26.24 1.65 3.78
N GLN A 180 27.15 2.00 2.86
CA GLN A 180 26.86 2.86 1.72
C GLN A 180 26.38 1.97 0.57
N SER A 181 25.15 2.19 0.10
CA SER A 181 24.65 1.62 -1.15
C SER A 181 24.72 2.66 -2.26
N ALA A 182 25.56 2.39 -3.25
CA ALA A 182 25.62 3.08 -4.53
C ALA A 182 25.19 2.10 -5.63
N GLY A 183 24.26 2.53 -6.50
CA GLY A 183 23.88 1.78 -7.70
C GLY A 183 22.66 2.35 -8.44
N LYS A 184 22.93 3.23 -9.42
CA LYS A 184 22.11 3.49 -10.63
C LYS A 184 22.15 2.21 -11.52
N SER A 185 21.24 1.83 -12.42
CA SER A 185 20.09 2.45 -13.12
C SER A 185 19.49 1.40 -14.08
N VAL A 186 18.19 1.51 -14.38
CA VAL A 186 17.46 1.12 -15.61
C VAL A 186 17.24 -0.37 -15.90
N PHE A 187 15.96 -0.75 -15.89
CA PHE A 187 15.40 -2.01 -16.35
C PHE A 187 15.65 -2.23 -17.84
N SER A 188 16.50 -3.20 -18.17
CA SER A 188 16.48 -3.92 -19.45
C SER A 188 17.24 -5.25 -19.29
N GLU A 189 16.66 -6.32 -19.82
CA GLU A 189 17.18 -7.69 -19.96
C GLU A 189 17.18 -8.60 -18.71
N TYR A 190 16.06 -9.30 -18.51
CA TYR A 190 16.06 -10.60 -17.82
C TYR A 190 16.57 -11.68 -18.77
N SER A 191 17.86 -11.98 -18.73
CA SER A 191 18.46 -13.17 -19.32
C SER A 191 19.00 -14.06 -18.20
N CYS A 192 18.25 -15.10 -17.83
CA CYS A 192 18.68 -16.10 -16.86
C CYS A 192 19.68 -17.08 -17.49
N ASN A 193 20.92 -17.09 -17.01
CA ASN A 193 21.87 -18.19 -17.20
C ASN A 193 22.21 -18.80 -15.83
N PRO A 194 22.24 -20.14 -15.68
CA PRO A 194 22.53 -20.78 -14.41
C PRO A 194 24.01 -21.21 -14.31
N GLN A 195 24.58 -21.00 -13.11
CA GLN A 195 25.68 -21.72 -12.43
C GLN A 195 26.73 -20.75 -11.88
N GLU A 196 26.87 -20.70 -10.55
CA GLU A 196 27.96 -21.40 -9.85
C GLU A 196 27.73 -21.40 -8.33
N SER A 197 28.23 -22.47 -7.71
CA SER A 197 28.10 -22.83 -6.31
C SER A 197 28.90 -21.89 -5.41
N SER A 198 28.26 -21.34 -4.37
CA SER A 198 28.97 -20.81 -3.20
C SER A 198 28.24 -21.13 -1.90
N THR A 199 28.95 -21.82 -1.02
CA THR A 199 28.56 -22.22 0.33
C THR A 199 28.22 -21.00 1.19
N MET A 200 26.99 -20.93 1.71
CA MET A 200 26.56 -19.85 2.63
C MET A 200 27.09 -20.09 4.05
N PRO A 201 27.63 -19.06 4.74
CA PRO A 201 27.96 -19.16 6.15
C PRO A 201 26.69 -19.09 7.03
N SER A 202 26.70 -19.82 8.15
CA SER A 202 25.58 -19.87 9.10
C SER A 202 25.17 -18.49 9.61
N PRO A 203 23.86 -18.23 9.78
CA PRO A 203 23.35 -16.98 10.31
C PRO A 203 23.77 -16.80 11.77
N ALA A 204 24.24 -15.60 12.12
CA ALA A 204 24.55 -15.23 13.49
C ALA A 204 23.27 -15.12 14.33
N PRO A 205 23.31 -15.46 15.63
CA PRO A 205 22.14 -15.39 16.51
C PRO A 205 21.61 -13.95 16.63
N HIS A 206 20.30 -13.80 16.43
CA HIS A 206 19.57 -12.55 16.59
C HIS A 206 19.79 -11.98 18.00
N SER A 207 20.27 -10.74 18.07
CA SER A 207 20.40 -10.00 19.33
C SER A 207 19.01 -9.53 19.80
N PRO A 208 18.74 -9.46 21.12
CA PRO A 208 17.47 -8.94 21.62
C PRO A 208 17.35 -7.45 21.25
N ALA A 209 16.22 -7.05 20.68
CA ALA A 209 15.93 -5.68 20.32
C ALA A 209 16.04 -4.76 21.55
N GLU A 210 17.07 -3.90 21.57
CA GLU A 210 17.20 -2.82 22.55
C GLU A 210 16.00 -1.87 22.40
N GLY A 211 15.11 -1.84 23.40
CA GLY A 211 14.31 -0.69 23.86
C GLY A 211 13.68 0.27 22.83
N GLY A 212 13.52 -0.14 21.57
CA GLY A 212 12.97 0.68 20.51
C GLY A 212 11.50 0.97 20.79
N ASP A 213 11.08 2.18 20.42
CA ASP A 213 9.69 2.63 20.51
C ASP A 213 8.80 1.61 19.79
N ARG A 214 8.09 0.77 20.57
CA ARG A 214 7.35 -0.42 20.10
C ARG A 214 6.18 -0.06 19.18
N HIS A 215 5.97 1.22 18.91
CA HIS A 215 4.85 1.77 18.17
C HIS A 215 5.29 2.50 16.89
N ARG A 216 6.53 2.34 16.42
CA ARG A 216 6.97 3.01 15.19
C ARG A 216 6.46 2.25 13.96
N ILE A 217 5.53 2.85 13.21
CA ILE A 217 5.22 2.39 11.85
C ILE A 217 6.39 2.67 10.91
N GLU A 218 6.67 1.70 10.04
CA GLU A 218 7.69 1.84 9.01
C GLU A 218 7.26 2.86 7.94
N THR A 219 8.25 3.44 7.26
CA THR A 219 7.95 4.30 6.12
C THR A 219 7.54 3.40 4.95
N PRO A 220 6.43 3.70 4.24
CA PRO A 220 6.03 2.91 3.09
C PRO A 220 7.18 2.71 2.09
N CYS A 221 7.36 1.47 1.63
CA CYS A 221 8.18 1.15 0.47
C CYS A 221 7.42 0.11 -0.37
N PRO A 222 6.33 0.53 -1.04
CA PRO A 222 5.47 -0.39 -1.75
C PRO A 222 6.24 -1.16 -2.83
N ASP A 223 5.84 -2.40 -3.08
CA ASP A 223 6.34 -3.18 -4.20
C ASP A 223 6.12 -2.46 -5.52
N ILE A 224 4.96 -1.82 -5.67
CA ILE A 224 4.62 -0.92 -6.78
C ILE A 224 3.83 0.27 -6.23
N SER A 225 4.23 1.48 -6.55
CA SER A 225 3.43 2.70 -6.38
C SER A 225 2.79 3.08 -7.72
N ILE A 226 1.53 3.48 -7.70
CA ILE A 226 0.75 3.86 -8.87
C ILE A 226 0.16 5.25 -8.62
N GLY A 227 0.46 6.19 -9.51
CA GLY A 227 0.03 7.58 -9.38
C GLY A 227 -0.13 8.25 -10.73
N ILE A 228 -0.43 9.55 -10.69
CA ILE A 228 -0.53 10.40 -11.87
C ILE A 228 0.89 10.64 -12.40
N ASP A 229 1.07 10.51 -13.71
CA ASP A 229 2.31 10.91 -14.36
C ASP A 229 2.50 12.43 -14.24
N LEU A 230 3.64 12.87 -13.69
CA LEU A 230 3.91 14.28 -13.41
C LEU A 230 3.85 15.14 -14.69
N PRO A 231 4.43 14.75 -15.84
CA PRO A 231 4.18 15.41 -17.12
C PRO A 231 2.69 15.53 -17.49
N ALA A 232 1.89 14.49 -17.26
CA ALA A 232 0.44 14.56 -17.48
C ALA A 232 -0.24 15.54 -16.52
N LEU A 233 0.14 15.59 -15.24
CA LEU A 233 -0.35 16.57 -14.27
C LEU A 233 0.01 18.00 -14.69
N ILE A 234 1.26 18.26 -15.11
CA ILE A 234 1.72 19.56 -15.62
C ILE A 234 0.90 19.97 -16.85
N SER A 235 0.59 19.03 -17.73
CA SER A 235 -0.27 19.26 -18.90
C SER A 235 -1.70 19.60 -18.48
N ALA A 236 -2.25 18.94 -17.46
CA ALA A 236 -3.56 19.23 -16.91
C ALA A 236 -3.62 20.61 -16.22
N LEU A 237 -2.55 21.01 -15.51
CA LEU A 237 -2.41 22.36 -14.96
C LEU A 237 -2.35 23.42 -16.04
N SER A 238 -1.84 23.07 -17.23
CA SER A 238 -1.80 24.02 -18.34
C SER A 238 -3.19 24.41 -18.85
N LEU A 239 -4.21 23.58 -18.57
CA LEU A 239 -5.63 23.90 -18.82
C LEU A 239 -6.22 24.84 -17.76
N GLN A 240 -5.50 25.12 -16.67
CA GLN A 240 -5.90 26.01 -15.57
C GLN A 240 -5.24 27.40 -15.66
N ASP A 241 -4.91 27.85 -16.88
CA ASP A 241 -4.24 29.12 -17.18
C ASP A 241 -2.77 29.23 -16.71
N LEU A 242 -2.09 28.10 -16.47
CA LEU A 242 -0.64 28.06 -16.31
C LEU A 242 0.01 27.76 -17.66
N ASN A 243 1.10 28.41 -18.02
CA ASN A 243 1.94 27.85 -19.08
C ASN A 243 2.79 26.71 -18.52
N LYS A 244 3.32 25.84 -19.40
CA LYS A 244 4.09 24.66 -18.98
C LYS A 244 5.24 24.97 -18.03
N GLY A 245 6.01 26.04 -18.28
CA GLY A 245 7.13 26.42 -17.42
C GLY A 245 6.69 26.99 -16.07
N GLU A 246 5.57 27.71 -16.03
CA GLU A 246 4.94 28.14 -14.77
C GLU A 246 4.46 26.94 -13.97
N ALA A 247 3.82 25.96 -14.61
CA ALA A 247 3.37 24.74 -13.95
C ALA A 247 4.54 23.93 -13.36
N GLU A 248 5.63 23.75 -14.10
CA GLU A 248 6.85 23.11 -13.62
C GLU A 248 7.42 23.84 -12.39
N THR A 249 7.61 25.16 -12.49
CA THR A 249 8.14 25.98 -11.39
C THR A 249 7.22 25.94 -10.17
N PHE A 250 5.90 26.01 -10.38
CA PHE A 250 4.91 25.94 -9.32
C PHE A 250 4.93 24.58 -8.62
N THR A 251 5.02 23.48 -9.37
CA THR A 251 5.12 22.14 -8.78
C THR A 251 6.40 21.94 -7.98
N ASP A 252 7.53 22.48 -8.44
CA ASP A 252 8.79 22.46 -7.68
C ASP A 252 8.69 23.31 -6.40
N TRP A 253 8.12 24.52 -6.52
CA TRP A 253 7.89 25.40 -5.38
C TRP A 253 7.01 24.74 -4.30
N LEU A 254 5.91 24.07 -4.67
CA LEU A 254 5.05 23.36 -3.70
C LEU A 254 5.81 22.31 -2.87
N GLN A 255 6.80 21.63 -3.47
CA GLN A 255 7.55 20.54 -2.82
C GLN A 255 8.81 21.01 -2.10
N THR A 256 9.33 22.19 -2.43
CA THR A 256 10.57 22.75 -1.86
C THR A 256 10.30 23.85 -0.84
N GLN A 257 9.22 24.62 -1.00
CA GLN A 257 8.82 25.65 -0.06
C GLN A 257 8.44 24.99 1.27
N THR A 258 9.15 25.33 2.33
CA THR A 258 8.84 24.81 3.66
C THR A 258 7.90 25.73 4.43
N VAL A 259 7.01 25.14 5.21
CA VAL A 259 6.15 25.80 6.18
C VAL A 259 6.29 25.14 7.55
N GLN A 260 6.13 25.96 8.59
CA GLN A 260 6.06 25.47 9.96
C GLN A 260 4.56 25.41 10.36
N ARG A 261 4.00 24.20 10.44
CA ARG A 261 2.56 24.01 10.75
C ARG A 261 2.26 24.08 12.25
N GLU A 262 3.24 23.72 13.09
CA GLU A 262 3.15 23.79 14.55
C GLU A 262 4.26 24.72 15.10
N PRO A 263 4.00 25.52 16.16
CA PRO A 263 4.96 26.52 16.65
C PRO A 263 6.39 26.01 16.91
N ASP A 264 6.53 24.75 17.30
CA ASP A 264 7.82 24.07 17.54
C ASP A 264 8.01 22.83 16.64
N GLY A 265 7.17 22.68 15.61
CA GLY A 265 7.22 21.57 14.67
C GLY A 265 8.37 21.68 13.68
N LEU A 266 8.71 20.56 13.03
CA LEU A 266 9.67 20.53 11.93
C LEU A 266 9.15 21.34 10.74
N LEU A 267 10.09 21.90 9.97
CA LEU A 267 9.79 22.50 8.69
C LEU A 267 9.41 21.41 7.69
N GLU A 268 8.19 21.48 7.17
CA GLU A 268 7.66 20.51 6.20
C GLU A 268 7.43 21.19 4.85
N PRO A 269 7.56 20.48 3.73
CA PRO A 269 7.12 20.98 2.43
C PRO A 269 5.67 21.46 2.48
N LEU A 270 5.36 22.51 1.71
CA LEU A 270 4.02 23.07 1.64
C LEU A 270 3.01 22.00 1.20
N LEU A 271 3.32 21.28 0.12
CA LEU A 271 2.61 20.09 -0.33
C LEU A 271 3.58 19.04 -0.87
N LEU A 272 3.69 17.91 -0.19
CA LEU A 272 4.50 16.79 -0.64
C LEU A 272 3.64 15.78 -1.39
N PHE A 273 3.56 15.91 -2.72
CA PHE A 273 2.73 15.03 -3.55
C PHE A 273 3.51 14.05 -4.43
N VAL A 274 4.84 14.19 -4.53
CA VAL A 274 5.72 13.13 -5.06
C VAL A 274 6.24 12.32 -3.87
N PRO A 275 5.80 11.06 -3.71
CA PRO A 275 5.99 10.35 -2.46
C PRO A 275 7.42 9.89 -2.24
N ALA A 276 8.18 9.65 -3.32
CA ALA A 276 9.53 9.08 -3.25
C ALA A 276 10.46 9.72 -4.28
N SER A 277 11.70 10.02 -3.88
CA SER A 277 12.69 10.61 -4.79
C SER A 277 13.10 9.68 -5.94
N ARG A 278 12.94 8.35 -5.77
CA ARG A 278 13.19 7.36 -6.83
C ARG A 278 12.04 7.26 -7.85
N ALA A 279 10.87 7.79 -7.51
CA ALA A 279 9.67 7.85 -8.35
C ALA A 279 9.30 9.32 -8.60
N ALA A 280 10.27 10.12 -9.06
CA ALA A 280 10.15 11.57 -9.14
C ALA A 280 9.08 12.06 -10.14
N ASP A 281 8.72 11.20 -11.09
CA ASP A 281 7.67 11.36 -12.10
C ASP A 281 6.30 10.88 -11.62
N LEU A 282 6.18 10.24 -10.44
CA LEU A 282 4.91 9.82 -9.87
C LEU A 282 4.37 10.87 -8.90
N ALA A 283 3.24 11.48 -9.26
CA ALA A 283 2.53 12.47 -8.46
C ALA A 283 1.20 11.91 -7.92
N PHE A 284 0.81 12.29 -6.70
CA PHE A 284 -0.47 11.92 -6.08
C PHE A 284 -0.79 10.42 -6.22
N PRO A 285 -0.07 9.55 -5.49
CA PRO A 285 -0.36 8.12 -5.51
C PRO A 285 -1.83 7.86 -5.14
N PHE A 286 -2.50 7.03 -5.93
CA PHE A 286 -3.88 6.63 -5.68
C PHE A 286 -4.04 5.11 -5.57
N ALA A 287 -3.01 4.35 -5.93
CA ALA A 287 -2.94 2.92 -5.66
C ALA A 287 -1.51 2.44 -5.35
N VAL A 288 -1.41 1.32 -4.63
CA VAL A 288 -0.14 0.59 -4.42
C VAL A 288 -0.35 -0.92 -4.56
N VAL A 289 0.75 -1.65 -4.77
CA VAL A 289 0.83 -3.09 -4.59
C VAL A 289 1.79 -3.40 -3.45
N GLU A 290 1.37 -4.29 -2.57
CA GLU A 290 2.17 -4.84 -1.48
C GLU A 290 2.12 -6.37 -1.57
N THR A 291 3.26 -7.01 -1.46
CA THR A 291 3.42 -8.46 -1.56
C THR A 291 4.06 -8.97 -0.30
N GLU A 292 3.60 -10.12 0.17
CA GLU A 292 4.24 -10.84 1.27
C GLU A 292 4.84 -12.14 0.73
N PRO A 293 6.16 -12.36 0.84
CA PRO A 293 6.75 -13.65 0.55
C PRO A 293 6.51 -14.63 1.70
N TYR A 294 5.99 -15.84 1.43
CA TYR A 294 5.83 -16.91 2.45
C TYR A 294 7.06 -17.20 3.31
N ALA A 295 8.26 -16.88 2.80
CA ALA A 295 9.53 -17.32 3.36
C ALA A 295 9.70 -16.98 4.84
N ASP A 296 9.04 -15.91 5.31
CA ASP A 296 9.14 -15.43 6.68
C ASP A 296 8.04 -15.99 7.60
N GLY A 297 7.11 -16.82 7.07
CA GLY A 297 5.96 -17.35 7.80
C GLY A 297 4.91 -16.29 8.15
N GLU A 298 5.09 -15.06 7.67
CA GLU A 298 4.10 -14.01 7.78
C GLU A 298 2.95 -14.27 6.80
N GLN A 299 1.73 -14.04 7.28
CA GLN A 299 0.52 -14.15 6.45
C GLN A 299 0.33 -12.84 5.67
N ILE A 300 -0.54 -12.85 4.66
CA ILE A 300 -0.98 -11.68 3.87
C ILE A 300 -1.28 -10.42 4.70
N LEU A 301 -1.58 -10.60 5.99
CA LEU A 301 -1.72 -9.58 7.02
C LEU A 301 -0.59 -8.54 7.04
N ALA A 302 0.65 -8.96 6.79
CA ALA A 302 1.79 -8.05 6.76
C ALA A 302 1.72 -7.10 5.56
N ALA A 303 1.41 -7.62 4.37
CA ALA A 303 1.12 -6.82 3.19
C ALA A 303 -0.11 -5.92 3.39
N GLU A 304 -1.18 -6.40 4.03
CA GLU A 304 -2.35 -5.58 4.39
C GLU A 304 -1.99 -4.40 5.31
N ASN A 305 -1.18 -4.65 6.34
CA ASN A 305 -0.74 -3.61 7.26
C ASN A 305 0.13 -2.56 6.55
N ARG A 306 1.10 -2.99 5.72
CA ARG A 306 1.91 -2.06 4.90
C ARG A 306 1.03 -1.25 3.95
N ALA A 307 0.09 -1.91 3.28
CA ALA A 307 -0.85 -1.25 2.38
C ALA A 307 -1.72 -0.21 3.09
N ALA A 308 -2.17 -0.48 4.32
CA ALA A 308 -2.93 0.47 5.12
C ALA A 308 -2.10 1.70 5.54
N VAL A 309 -0.82 1.51 5.87
CA VAL A 309 0.10 2.63 6.15
C VAL A 309 0.33 3.45 4.88
N SER A 310 0.58 2.80 3.74
CA SER A 310 0.68 3.45 2.43
C SER A 310 -0.57 4.25 2.10
N GLY A 311 -1.76 3.68 2.35
CA GLY A 311 -3.04 4.37 2.15
C GLY A 311 -3.23 5.57 3.06
N ALA A 312 -2.88 5.48 4.34
CA ALA A 312 -2.93 6.61 5.26
C ALA A 312 -2.02 7.76 4.81
N CYS A 313 -0.79 7.43 4.36
CA CYS A 313 0.16 8.41 3.83
C CYS A 313 -0.36 9.09 2.55
N ALA A 314 -0.92 8.34 1.60
CA ALA A 314 -1.46 8.89 0.36
C ALA A 314 -2.71 9.75 0.60
N LEU A 315 -3.60 9.33 1.52
CA LEU A 315 -4.76 10.13 1.92
C LEU A 315 -4.35 11.44 2.60
N LYS A 316 -3.25 11.45 3.37
CA LYS A 316 -2.68 12.68 3.94
C LYS A 316 -2.32 13.69 2.83
N ILE A 317 -1.74 13.24 1.72
CA ILE A 317 -1.40 14.12 0.57
C ILE A 317 -2.66 14.82 0.04
N GLN A 318 -3.76 14.08 -0.13
CA GLN A 318 -5.04 14.64 -0.60
C GLN A 318 -5.63 15.64 0.40
N LEU A 319 -5.56 15.33 1.69
CA LEU A 319 -6.03 16.22 2.76
C LEU A 319 -5.19 17.50 2.86
N ASP A 320 -3.87 17.40 2.69
CA ASP A 320 -2.97 18.55 2.66
C ASP A 320 -3.29 19.46 1.46
N LEU A 321 -3.56 18.88 0.29
CA LEU A 321 -4.03 19.64 -0.88
C LEU A 321 -5.36 20.35 -0.60
N ASP A 322 -6.33 19.66 0.01
CA ASP A 322 -7.62 20.26 0.37
C ASP A 322 -7.47 21.38 1.38
N SER A 323 -6.59 21.23 2.37
CA SER A 323 -6.30 22.27 3.35
C SER A 323 -5.78 23.52 2.66
N LEU A 324 -4.77 23.38 1.79
CA LEU A 324 -4.19 24.50 1.04
C LEU A 324 -5.20 25.19 0.12
N ALA A 325 -5.99 24.41 -0.63
CA ALA A 325 -6.98 24.96 -1.54
C ALA A 325 -8.08 25.75 -0.81
N ASN A 326 -8.41 25.37 0.43
CA ASN A 326 -9.43 26.04 1.24
C ASN A 326 -8.90 27.23 2.06
N SER A 327 -7.59 27.29 2.36
CA SER A 327 -6.99 28.40 3.11
C SER A 327 -7.08 29.75 2.39
N GLY A 328 -7.15 29.77 1.05
CA GLY A 328 -7.27 30.98 0.25
C GLY A 328 -8.65 31.66 0.31
N THR A 329 -9.70 30.95 0.76
CA THR A 329 -11.06 31.49 0.86
C THR A 329 -11.33 32.09 2.24
N SER A 330 -10.83 33.30 2.49
CA SER A 330 -10.97 34.02 3.78
C SER A 330 -12.39 34.48 4.14
N SER A 331 -13.44 34.05 3.42
CA SER A 331 -14.81 34.35 3.83
C SER A 331 -15.17 33.47 5.01
N GLY A 332 -15.31 34.06 6.21
CA GLY A 332 -15.61 33.41 7.50
C GLY A 332 -16.92 32.59 7.59
N THR A 333 -17.51 32.23 6.47
CA THR A 333 -18.45 31.13 6.36
C THR A 333 -17.69 29.81 6.46
N ARG A 334 -17.88 29.10 7.59
CA ARG A 334 -17.46 27.72 7.79
C ARG A 334 -17.72 26.93 6.51
N PRO A 335 -16.74 26.21 5.93
CA PRO A 335 -16.91 25.51 4.67
C PRO A 335 -18.10 24.57 4.79
N THR A 336 -19.21 24.93 4.15
CA THR A 336 -20.28 23.99 3.84
C THR A 336 -19.62 22.96 2.95
N SER A 337 -19.55 21.71 3.43
CA SER A 337 -18.97 20.55 2.76
C SER A 337 -18.96 20.76 1.25
N SER A 338 -17.80 21.13 0.71
CA SER A 338 -17.63 21.24 -0.73
C SER A 338 -18.10 19.92 -1.33
N ASN A 339 -18.78 19.98 -2.48
CA ASN A 339 -19.23 18.81 -3.25
C ASN A 339 -18.05 17.98 -3.81
N THR A 340 -16.91 18.01 -3.14
CA THR A 340 -15.71 17.24 -3.44
C THR A 340 -15.97 15.79 -3.05
N GLU A 341 -15.72 14.88 -3.99
CA GLU A 341 -15.70 13.45 -3.74
C GLU A 341 -14.82 13.12 -2.53
N PRO A 342 -15.18 12.11 -1.72
CA PRO A 342 -14.37 11.72 -0.58
C PRO A 342 -12.97 11.29 -1.05
N PRO A 343 -11.90 11.59 -0.28
CA PRO A 343 -10.56 11.11 -0.63
C PRO A 343 -10.53 9.58 -0.50
N LEU A 344 -10.16 8.93 -1.60
CA LEU A 344 -10.04 7.48 -1.70
C LEU A 344 -8.61 7.11 -2.12
N PHE A 345 -8.19 5.93 -1.72
CA PHE A 345 -6.96 5.30 -2.14
C PHE A 345 -7.17 3.79 -2.23
N PHE A 346 -6.52 3.11 -3.15
CA PHE A 346 -6.67 1.67 -3.35
C PHE A 346 -5.36 0.93 -3.08
N SER A 347 -5.43 -0.36 -2.78
CA SER A 347 -4.24 -1.20 -2.77
C SER A 347 -4.53 -2.61 -3.23
N VAL A 348 -3.52 -3.26 -3.78
CA VAL A 348 -3.51 -4.69 -4.02
C VAL A 348 -2.56 -5.35 -3.03
N THR A 349 -3.03 -6.33 -2.28
CA THR A 349 -2.16 -7.18 -1.45
C THR A 349 -2.05 -8.55 -2.10
N THR A 350 -0.85 -9.14 -2.08
CA THR A 350 -0.60 -10.44 -2.72
C THR A 350 0.13 -11.38 -1.77
N GLN A 351 -0.34 -12.63 -1.70
CA GLN A 351 0.37 -13.74 -1.07
C GLN A 351 0.26 -14.97 -2.00
N GLY A 352 1.36 -15.27 -2.71
CA GLY A 352 1.36 -16.26 -3.78
C GLY A 352 0.27 -15.96 -4.82
N PRO A 353 -0.64 -16.92 -5.14
CA PRO A 353 -1.69 -16.71 -6.13
C PRO A 353 -2.94 -15.98 -5.59
N ILE A 354 -2.97 -15.62 -4.30
CA ILE A 354 -4.09 -14.90 -3.69
C ILE A 354 -3.83 -13.41 -3.84
N HIS A 355 -4.76 -12.71 -4.48
CA HIS A 355 -4.73 -11.26 -4.64
C HIS A 355 -5.96 -10.64 -4.03
N GLU A 356 -5.78 -9.53 -3.33
CA GLU A 356 -6.86 -8.79 -2.70
C GLU A 356 -6.86 -7.34 -3.11
N ILE A 357 -8.05 -6.77 -3.36
CA ILE A 357 -8.23 -5.34 -3.59
C ILE A 357 -8.82 -4.71 -2.34
N TRP A 358 -8.21 -3.64 -1.87
CA TRP A 358 -8.64 -2.85 -0.72
C TRP A 358 -8.94 -1.41 -1.13
N CYS A 359 -9.92 -0.80 -0.49
CA CYS A 359 -10.12 0.65 -0.52
C CYS A 359 -9.79 1.24 0.85
N HIS A 360 -9.20 2.43 0.86
CA HIS A 360 -8.83 3.23 2.01
C HIS A 360 -9.51 4.60 1.92
N TRP A 361 -9.97 5.13 3.05
CA TRP A 361 -10.60 6.44 3.16
C TRP A 361 -10.33 7.05 4.53
N THR A 362 -10.85 8.25 4.76
CA THR A 362 -10.78 8.87 6.09
C THR A 362 -12.17 9.23 6.62
N VAL A 363 -12.33 9.14 7.94
CA VAL A 363 -13.53 9.57 8.65
C VAL A 363 -13.10 10.56 9.74
N VAL A 364 -13.90 11.60 9.95
CA VAL A 364 -13.72 12.50 11.09
C VAL A 364 -14.85 12.21 12.06
N ASN A 365 -14.50 11.83 13.29
CA ASN A 365 -15.48 11.53 14.32
C ASN A 365 -16.11 12.83 14.90
N THR A 366 -17.07 12.68 15.81
CA THR A 366 -17.75 13.82 16.44
C THR A 366 -16.84 14.70 17.29
N LEU A 367 -15.68 14.18 17.70
CA LEU A 367 -14.65 14.90 18.46
C LEU A 367 -13.66 15.64 17.55
N GLY A 368 -13.79 15.50 16.22
CA GLY A 368 -12.89 16.11 15.25
C GLY A 368 -11.62 15.29 14.99
N GLU A 369 -11.49 14.10 15.59
CA GLU A 369 -10.35 13.22 15.36
C GLU A 369 -10.55 12.48 14.04
N ARG A 370 -9.47 12.40 13.27
CA ARG A 370 -9.46 11.69 12.00
C ARG A 370 -8.99 10.24 12.19
N THR A 371 -9.73 9.32 11.60
CA THR A 371 -9.35 7.91 11.44
C THR A 371 -9.08 7.62 9.96
N PHE A 372 -8.11 6.74 9.71
CA PHE A 372 -7.84 6.17 8.39
C PHE A 372 -8.43 4.77 8.38
N GLU A 373 -9.38 4.52 7.49
CA GLU A 373 -10.18 3.31 7.49
C GLU A 373 -10.04 2.60 6.16
N SER A 374 -10.16 1.27 6.17
CA SER A 374 -10.06 0.48 4.94
C SER A 374 -10.97 -0.75 4.95
N LYS A 375 -11.30 -1.23 3.75
CA LYS A 375 -12.14 -2.41 3.54
C LYS A 375 -11.66 -3.24 2.36
N LEU A 376 -11.65 -4.55 2.56
CA LEU A 376 -11.49 -5.55 1.52
C LEU A 376 -12.68 -5.53 0.56
N LEU A 377 -12.41 -5.29 -0.72
CA LEU A 377 -13.40 -5.23 -1.80
C LEU A 377 -13.45 -6.54 -2.60
N HIS A 378 -12.31 -7.21 -2.74
CA HIS A 378 -12.15 -8.44 -3.48
C HIS A 378 -11.02 -9.27 -2.88
N SER A 379 -11.17 -10.59 -2.85
CA SER A 379 -10.09 -11.55 -2.58
C SER A 379 -10.32 -12.73 -3.52
N GLY A 380 -9.29 -13.16 -4.24
CA GLY A 380 -9.41 -14.18 -5.26
C GLY A 380 -8.10 -14.88 -5.57
N ASN A 381 -8.19 -16.19 -5.83
CA ASN A 381 -7.06 -16.96 -6.35
C ASN A 381 -7.00 -16.82 -7.88
N VAL A 382 -5.98 -16.12 -8.40
CA VAL A 382 -5.89 -15.76 -9.82
C VAL A 382 -5.50 -16.91 -10.74
N VAL A 383 -5.18 -18.09 -10.20
CA VAL A 383 -5.07 -19.31 -11.03
C VAL A 383 -6.45 -19.79 -11.50
N VAL A 384 -7.53 -19.27 -10.91
CA VAL A 384 -8.90 -19.42 -11.37
C VAL A 384 -9.24 -18.26 -12.30
N LEU A 385 -9.64 -18.56 -13.53
CA LEU A 385 -9.85 -17.53 -14.58
C LEU A 385 -10.91 -16.51 -14.19
N GLU A 386 -12.01 -16.94 -13.59
CA GLU A 386 -13.08 -16.04 -13.13
C GLU A 386 -12.56 -14.98 -12.14
N HIS A 387 -11.72 -15.39 -11.19
CA HIS A 387 -11.10 -14.45 -10.25
C HIS A 387 -10.11 -13.51 -10.92
N ALA A 388 -9.30 -14.02 -11.86
CA ALA A 388 -8.37 -13.19 -12.63
C ALA A 388 -9.11 -12.15 -13.48
N GLU A 389 -10.20 -12.54 -14.15
CA GLU A 389 -11.04 -11.64 -14.95
C GLU A 389 -11.65 -10.54 -14.07
N LEU A 390 -12.23 -10.90 -12.93
CA LEU A 390 -12.82 -9.93 -12.00
C LEU A 390 -11.78 -8.97 -11.42
N LEU A 391 -10.59 -9.47 -11.04
CA LEU A 391 -9.50 -8.64 -10.55
C LEU A 391 -9.06 -7.62 -11.62
N VAL A 392 -8.81 -8.09 -12.84
CA VAL A 392 -8.34 -7.24 -13.97
C VAL A 392 -9.37 -6.18 -14.34
N VAL A 393 -10.67 -6.51 -14.37
CA VAL A 393 -11.74 -5.52 -14.61
C VAL A 393 -11.75 -4.43 -13.54
N ARG A 394 -11.63 -4.81 -12.26
CA ARG A 394 -11.62 -3.84 -11.15
C ARG A 394 -10.39 -2.95 -11.16
N LEU A 395 -9.22 -3.51 -11.49
CA LEU A 395 -7.98 -2.73 -11.65
C LEU A 395 -8.07 -1.75 -12.83
N ASN A 396 -8.60 -2.18 -13.97
CA ASN A 396 -8.90 -1.29 -15.10
C ASN A 396 -9.76 -0.10 -14.68
N ASN A 397 -10.81 -0.35 -13.90
CA ASN A 397 -11.72 0.69 -13.46
C ASN A 397 -11.05 1.68 -12.48
N ILE A 398 -10.27 1.18 -11.52
CA ILE A 398 -9.47 2.01 -10.61
C ILE A 398 -8.47 2.87 -11.40
N PHE A 399 -7.83 2.32 -12.42
CA PHE A 399 -6.84 3.04 -13.25
C PHE A 399 -7.50 4.13 -14.09
N ASN A 400 -8.65 3.84 -14.71
CA ASN A 400 -9.42 4.83 -15.44
C ASN A 400 -9.94 5.96 -14.52
N TRP A 401 -10.34 5.62 -13.28
CA TRP A 401 -10.67 6.62 -12.27
C TRP A 401 -9.46 7.51 -11.93
N GLY A 402 -8.31 6.89 -11.62
CA GLY A 402 -7.05 7.58 -11.32
C GLY A 402 -6.62 8.55 -12.43
N ALA A 403 -6.66 8.07 -13.67
CA ALA A 403 -6.29 8.80 -14.87
C ALA A 403 -7.25 9.94 -15.23
N GLY A 404 -8.49 9.93 -14.75
CA GLY A 404 -9.51 10.89 -15.18
C GLY A 404 -10.19 11.58 -13.99
N PRO A 405 -11.31 11.04 -13.49
CA PRO A 405 -12.07 11.61 -12.38
C PRO A 405 -11.25 11.99 -11.14
N PHE A 406 -10.17 11.28 -10.82
CA PHE A 406 -9.28 11.62 -9.70
C PHE A 406 -8.31 12.77 -10.04
N MET A 407 -7.63 12.69 -11.19
CA MET A 407 -6.64 13.68 -11.62
C MET A 407 -7.24 15.07 -11.85
N ARG A 408 -8.44 15.16 -12.44
CA ARG A 408 -9.02 16.45 -12.82
C ARG A 408 -9.30 17.38 -11.61
N PRO A 409 -9.98 16.94 -10.54
CA PRO A 409 -10.15 17.76 -9.33
C PRO A 409 -8.84 18.11 -8.62
N ILE A 410 -7.78 17.30 -8.76
CA ILE A 410 -6.45 17.64 -8.24
C ILE A 410 -5.88 18.84 -9.01
N ALA A 411 -5.88 18.79 -10.34
CA ALA A 411 -5.42 19.88 -11.18
C ALA A 411 -6.21 21.18 -10.93
N GLU A 412 -7.54 21.09 -10.77
CA GLU A 412 -8.39 22.23 -10.43
C GLU A 412 -8.04 22.85 -9.07
N ARG A 413 -7.81 22.04 -8.03
CA ARG A 413 -7.40 22.53 -6.70
C ARG A 413 -6.03 23.20 -6.75
N LEU A 414 -5.07 22.59 -7.44
CA LEU A 414 -3.75 23.18 -7.65
C LEU A 414 -3.82 24.49 -8.45
N GLY A 415 -4.67 24.57 -9.48
CA GLY A 415 -4.92 25.80 -10.22
C GLY A 415 -5.48 26.93 -9.34
N LYS A 416 -6.40 26.61 -8.41
CA LYS A 416 -6.89 27.58 -7.41
C LYS A 416 -5.79 28.08 -6.49
N ILE A 417 -4.95 27.18 -5.97
CA ILE A 417 -3.81 27.53 -5.13
C ILE A 417 -2.87 28.47 -5.90
N TRP A 418 -2.54 28.14 -7.15
CA TRP A 418 -1.72 28.99 -8.01
C TRP A 418 -2.32 30.41 -8.18
N GLN A 419 -3.61 30.52 -8.46
CA GLN A 419 -4.29 31.80 -8.63
C GLN A 419 -4.21 32.65 -7.35
N SER A 420 -4.42 32.05 -6.18
CA SER A 420 -4.29 32.74 -4.89
C SER A 420 -2.84 33.18 -4.62
N THR A 421 -1.86 32.33 -4.88
CA THR A 421 -0.44 32.66 -4.71
C THR A 421 0.00 33.80 -5.64
N ARG A 422 -0.44 33.77 -6.90
CA ARG A 422 -0.13 34.81 -7.89
C ARG A 422 -0.67 36.19 -7.50
N THR A 423 -1.85 36.25 -6.87
CA THR A 423 -2.37 37.51 -6.33
C THR A 423 -1.49 38.06 -5.22
N LEU A 424 -1.01 37.21 -4.29
CA LEU A 424 -0.12 37.62 -3.19
C LEU A 424 1.24 38.11 -3.69
N ILE A 425 1.81 37.48 -4.72
CA ILE A 425 3.08 37.91 -5.32
C ILE A 425 2.92 39.29 -5.99
N SER A 426 1.80 39.51 -6.69
CA SER A 426 1.53 40.78 -7.38
C SER A 426 1.39 41.95 -6.39
N ASP A 427 0.91 41.67 -5.18
CA ASP A 427 0.78 42.64 -4.09
C ASP A 427 2.10 42.85 -3.31
N GLY A 428 3.14 42.05 -3.61
CA GLY A 428 4.48 42.15 -3.02
C GLY A 428 4.69 41.34 -1.74
N ASP A 429 3.75 40.45 -1.40
CA ASP A 429 3.74 39.71 -0.13
C ASP A 429 4.50 38.37 -0.20
N LEU A 430 4.80 37.86 -1.40
CA LEU A 430 5.52 36.59 -1.59
C LEU A 430 6.56 36.67 -2.72
N GLN A 431 7.67 35.92 -2.58
CA GLN A 431 8.63 35.65 -3.67
C GLN A 431 8.63 34.14 -3.93
N MET A 432 8.54 33.74 -5.20
CA MET A 432 8.73 32.35 -5.67
C MET A 432 10.17 32.10 -6.08
#